data_AF-A0A960ZTX4-F1
#
_entry.id   AF-A0A960ZTX4-F1
#
_cell.length_a   1.000
_cell.length_b   1.000
_cell.length_c   1.000
_cell.angle_alpha   90.00
_cell.angle_beta   90.00
_cell.angle_gamma   90.00
#
_symmetry.space_group_name_H-M   'P 1'
#
loop_
_entity.id
_entity.type
_entity.pdbx_description
1 polymer ?
#
loop_
_entity_poly.entity_id
_entity_poly.type
_entity_poly.pdbx_seq_one_letter_code
_entity_poly.pdbx_strand_id
1 'polypeptide(L)' 'MVKTQVQIPDMLFREAKRLAEENEMSFAEVVRRGLEEIIRHHPPGRTRAEVWTLPPSYDLGEALAPEEEWTRLCHE' A
#
# COMPACT_ATOMS: atom_id res chain seq x y z
N MET A 1 3.39 24.49 9.45
CA MET A 1 2.74 23.23 9.86
C MET A 1 1.31 23.54 10.30
N VAL A 2 0.34 22.69 9.96
CA VAL A 2 -1.06 22.83 10.40
C VAL A 2 -1.28 21.87 11.57
N LYS A 3 -1.93 22.33 12.64
CA LYS A 3 -2.29 21.47 13.78
C LYS A 3 -3.53 20.68 13.42
N THR A 4 -3.42 19.35 13.44
CA THR A 4 -4.51 18.43 13.15
C THR A 4 -4.69 17.45 14.29
N GLN A 5 -5.94 17.17 14.68
CA GLN A 5 -6.27 16.08 15.60
C GLN A 5 -6.80 14.91 14.77
N VAL A 6 -6.22 13.72 14.98
CA VAL A 6 -6.63 12.46 14.35
C VAL A 6 -6.78 11.40 15.43
N GLN A 7 -7.66 10.42 15.21
CA GLN A 7 -7.78 9.26 16.08
C GLN A 7 -6.86 8.14 15.57
N ILE A 8 -6.12 7.51 16.48
CA ILE A 8 -5.21 6.40 16.17
C ILE A 8 -5.57 5.27 17.12
N PRO A 9 -5.79 4.03 16.64
CA PRO A 9 -6.02 2.88 17.50
C PRO A 9 -4.91 2.71 18.53
N ASP A 10 -5.27 2.38 19.77
CA ASP A 10 -4.33 2.30 20.91
C ASP A 10 -3.09 1.46 20.61
N MET A 11 -3.27 0.28 20.01
CA MET A 11 -2.15 -0.62 19.68
C MET A 11 -1.21 0.01 18.65
N LEU A 12 -1.77 0.68 17.63
CA LEU A 12 -0.97 1.36 16.62
C LEU A 12 -0.22 2.55 17.22
N PHE A 13 -0.86 3.30 18.12
CA PHE A 13 -0.21 4.41 18.82
C PHE A 13 0.99 3.94 19.65
N ARG A 14 0.83 2.86 20.43
CA ARG A 14 1.92 2.29 21.25
C ARG A 14 3.10 1.86 20.39
N GLU A 15 2.82 1.20 19.29
CA GLU A 15 3.87 0.70 18.40
C GLU A 15 4.61 1.84 17.70
N ALA A 16 3.90 2.88 17.26
CA ALA A 16 4.52 4.07 16.70
C ALA A 16 5.33 4.85 17.74
N LYS A 17 4.95 4.85 19.02
CA LYS A 17 5.74 5.45 20.12
C LYS A 17 7.02 4.65 20.38
N ARG A 18 6.96 3.33 20.39
CA ARG A 18 8.14 2.46 20.48
C ARG A 18 9.13 2.78 19.35
N LEU A 19 8.65 2.83 18.10
CA LEU A 19 9.48 3.15 16.94
C LEU A 19 10.13 4.54 17.06
N ALA A 20 9.38 5.53 17.53
CA ALA A 20 9.89 6.89 17.75
C ALA A 20 11.04 6.89 18.77
N GLU A 21 10.88 6.17 19.87
CA GLU A 21 11.89 6.03 20.93
C GLU A 21 13.14 5.29 20.44
N GLU A 22 12.99 4.18 19.74
CA GLU A 22 14.09 3.38 19.18
C GLU A 22 14.94 4.14 18.17
N ASN A 23 14.35 5.12 17.47
CA ASN A 23 15.02 5.90 16.44
C ASN A 23 15.33 7.34 16.87
N GLU A 24 15.26 7.64 18.16
CA GLU A 24 15.54 8.97 18.73
C GLU A 24 14.79 10.12 18.03
N MET A 25 13.54 9.87 17.64
CA MET A 25 12.72 10.84 16.92
C MET A 25 11.39 11.11 17.63
N SER A 26 10.75 12.22 17.26
CA SER A 26 9.42 12.54 17.80
C SER A 26 8.34 11.65 17.18
N PHE A 27 7.25 11.43 17.93
CA PHE A 27 6.06 10.76 17.37
C PHE A 27 5.50 11.50 16.14
N ALA A 28 5.57 12.83 16.12
CA ALA A 28 5.14 13.65 14.98
C ALA A 28 5.96 13.35 13.72
N GLU A 29 7.25 13.04 13.87
CA GLU A 29 8.14 12.67 12.77
C GLU A 29 7.76 11.28 12.20
N VAL A 30 7.44 10.31 13.06
CA VAL A 30 6.92 9.01 12.63
C VAL A 30 5.62 9.17 11.83
N VAL A 31 4.68 9.97 12.33
CA VAL A 31 3.41 10.26 11.64
C VAL A 31 3.67 10.93 10.29
N ARG A 32 4.55 11.93 10.24
CA ARG A 32 4.89 12.64 9.00
C ARG A 32 5.46 11.68 7.95
N ARG A 33 6.46 10.87 8.33
CA ARG A 33 7.05 9.87 7.41
C ARG A 33 6.03 8.85 6.94
N GLY A 34 5.16 8.36 7.82
CA GLY A 34 4.08 7.45 7.45
C GLY A 34 3.12 8.06 6.42
N LEU A 35 2.73 9.32 6.60
CA LEU A 35 1.88 10.03 5.64
C LEU A 35 2.58 10.25 4.30
N GLU A 36 3.84 10.66 4.31
CA GLU A 36 4.65 10.84 3.09
C GLU A 36 4.80 9.53 2.31
N GLU A 37 5.01 8.43 3.02
CA GLU A 37 5.17 7.11 2.40
C GLU A 37 3.86 6.62 1.78
N ILE A 38 2.72 6.80 2.45
CA ILE A 38 1.42 6.48 1.86
C ILE A 38 1.17 7.33 0.61
N ILE A 39 1.45 8.63 0.65
CA ILE A 39 1.26 9.52 -0.51
C ILE A 39 2.15 9.10 -1.68
N ARG A 40 3.39 8.68 -1.44
CA ARG A 40 4.32 8.17 -2.47
C ARG A 40 3.72 7.02 -3.27
N HIS A 41 2.97 6.14 -2.62
CA HIS A 41 2.29 5.00 -3.25
C HIS A 41 0.98 5.36 -3.98
N HIS A 42 0.51 6.60 -3.83
CA HIS A 42 -0.73 7.09 -4.42
C HIS A 42 -0.45 8.32 -5.31
N PRO A 43 0.14 8.12 -6.51
CA PRO A 43 0.50 9.23 -7.37
C PRO A 43 -0.72 10.09 -7.74
N PRO A 44 -0.52 11.41 -7.95
CA PRO A 44 -1.59 12.31 -8.35
C PRO A 44 -2.18 11.91 -9.72
N GLY A 45 -3.41 12.35 -10.00
CA GLY A 45 -4.10 12.07 -11.26
C GLY A 45 -5.00 10.83 -11.24
N ARG A 46 -5.09 10.12 -10.11
CA ARG A 46 -6.15 9.13 -9.90
C ARG A 46 -7.51 9.84 -9.86
N THR A 47 -8.32 9.63 -10.89
CA THR A 47 -9.71 10.08 -10.89
C THR A 47 -10.54 9.00 -10.22
N ARG A 48 -11.36 9.37 -9.22
CA ARG A 48 -12.33 8.44 -8.66
C ARG A 48 -13.30 8.08 -9.78
N ALA A 49 -13.32 6.81 -10.17
CA ALA A 49 -14.34 6.33 -11.09
C ALA A 49 -15.70 6.42 -10.39
N GLU A 50 -16.67 7.11 -10.99
CA GLU A 50 -18.05 7.15 -10.48
C GLU A 50 -18.69 5.76 -10.53
N VAL A 51 -18.30 4.96 -11.52
CA VAL A 51 -18.68 3.55 -11.69
C VAL A 51 -17.40 2.75 -11.93
N TRP A 52 -17.19 1.67 -11.18
CA TRP A 52 -16.09 0.75 -11.45
C TRP A 52 -16.43 -0.06 -12.71
N THR A 53 -15.55 0.00 -13.71
CA THR A 53 -15.62 -0.82 -14.92
C THR A 53 -14.41 -1.74 -14.98
N LEU A 54 -14.64 -3.01 -15.32
CA LEU A 54 -13.57 -3.96 -15.54
C LEU A 54 -12.66 -3.44 -16.69
N PRO A 55 -11.34 -3.29 -16.48
CA PRO A 55 -10.43 -2.92 -17.56
C PRO A 55 -10.44 -4.01 -18.65
N PRO A 56 -10.16 -3.65 -19.91
CA PRO A 56 -10.06 -4.63 -20.99
C PRO A 56 -8.98 -5.67 -20.65
N SER A 57 -9.20 -6.90 -21.08
CA SER A 57 -8.19 -7.96 -21.00
C SER A 57 -6.94 -7.54 -21.79
N TYR A 58 -5.78 -7.81 -21.22
CA TYR A 58 -4.53 -7.74 -21.96
C TYR A 58 -4.41 -8.99 -22.84
N ASP A 59 -3.94 -8.81 -24.08
CA ASP A 59 -3.50 -9.94 -24.90
C ASP A 59 -2.16 -10.43 -24.34
N LEU A 60 -2.17 -11.62 -23.74
CA LEU A 60 -1.00 -12.27 -23.16
C LEU A 60 -0.26 -13.16 -24.17
N GLY A 61 -0.70 -13.20 -25.43
CA GLY A 61 -0.16 -14.06 -26.46
C GLY A 61 -0.62 -15.50 -26.35
N GLU A 62 0.11 -16.40 -27.01
CA GLU A 62 -0.20 -17.83 -27.04
C GLU A 62 0.09 -18.51 -25.70
N ALA A 63 -0.71 -19.53 -25.37
CA ALA A 63 -0.48 -20.35 -24.19
C ALA A 63 0.88 -21.05 -24.29
N LEU A 64 1.79 -20.73 -23.36
CA LEU A 64 3.14 -21.30 -23.32
C LEU A 64 3.15 -22.77 -22.86
N ALA A 65 2.07 -23.23 -22.24
CA ALA A 65 1.90 -24.60 -21.79
C ALA A 65 0.41 -25.00 -21.79
N PRO A 66 0.10 -26.28 -22.05
CA PRO A 66 -1.27 -26.80 -21.93
C PRO A 66 -1.73 -26.80 -20.46
N GLU A 67 -3.05 -26.72 -20.25
CA GLU A 67 -3.66 -26.56 -18.91
C GLU A 67 -3.25 -27.67 -17.93
N GLU A 68 -3.07 -28.89 -18.44
CA GLU A 68 -2.68 -30.06 -17.67
C GLU A 68 -1.28 -29.90 -17.02
N GLU A 69 -0.43 -29.03 -17.55
CA GLU A 69 0.92 -28.78 -17.04
C GLU A 69 1.02 -27.62 -16.05
N TRP A 70 -0.02 -26.79 -15.93
CA TRP A 70 0.05 -25.56 -15.13
C TRP A 70 0.37 -25.81 -13.67
N THR A 71 -0.22 -26.85 -13.07
CA THR A 71 0.03 -27.19 -11.65
C THR A 71 1.49 -27.57 -11.43
N ARG A 72 2.07 -28.39 -12.32
CA ARG A 72 3.47 -28.80 -12.22
C ARG A 72 4.39 -27.57 -12.33
N LEU A 73 4.14 -26.70 -13.32
CA LEU A 73 4.96 -25.52 -13.60
C LEU A 73 4.91 -24.44 -12.50
N CYS A 74 3.81 -24.35 -11.72
CA CYS A 74 3.70 -23.38 -10.63
C CYS A 74 4.43 -23.79 -9.33
N HIS A 75 4.82 -25.06 -9.21
CA HIS A 75 5.33 -25.65 -7.97
C HIS A 75 6.79 -26.15 -8.06
N GLU A 76 7.46 -25.94 -9.20
CA GLU A 76 8.91 -26.10 -9.40
C GLU A 76 9.64 -24.77 -9.12
#